data_AF-A0A8T5F7F5-F1
#
_entry.id   AF-A0A8T5F7F5-F1
#
_cell.length_a   1.000
_cell.length_b   1.000
_cell.length_c   1.000
_cell.angle_alpha   90.00
_cell.angle_beta   90.00
_cell.angle_gamma   90.00
#
_symmetry.space_group_name_H-M   'P 1'
#
loop_
_entity.id
_entity.type
_entity.pdbx_description
1 polymer ?
#
loop_
_entity_poly.entity_id
_entity_poly.type
_entity_poly.pdbx_seq_one_letter_code
_entity_poly.pdbx_strand_id
1 'polypeptide(L)' 'MQSLENGTSLDTDNQKNDLLNVLADDYSRNILNQIIEIPQSGVQISNKTGIPASTVYRKL' A
#
# COMPACT_ATOMS: atom_id res chain seq x y z
N MET A 1 0.60 6.98 27.65
CA MET A 1 1.89 7.08 26.93
C MET A 1 1.66 6.53 25.55
N GLN A 2 1.57 7.41 24.56
CA GLN A 2 1.34 7.05 23.17
C GLN A 2 2.64 6.47 22.61
N SER A 3 2.58 5.27 22.03
CA SER A 3 3.71 4.68 21.34
C SER A 3 4.05 5.58 20.16
N LEU A 4 5.26 6.13 20.13
CA LEU A 4 5.83 6.68 18.91
C LEU A 4 6.04 5.48 18.00
N GLU A 5 5.09 5.25 17.09
CA GLU A 5 5.29 4.46 15.89
C GLU A 5 6.61 4.99 15.28
N ASN A 6 7.67 4.16 15.24
CA ASN A 6 8.96 4.56 14.68
C ASN A 6 8.79 4.77 13.17
N GLY A 7 8.32 5.95 12.77
CA GLY A 7 8.20 6.35 11.38
C GLY A 7 9.58 6.50 10.76
N THR A 8 9.76 5.96 9.55
CA THR A 8 10.95 6.24 8.75
C THR A 8 10.93 7.71 8.33
N SER A 9 11.99 8.46 8.67
CA SER A 9 12.12 9.85 8.20
C SER A 9 12.29 9.88 6.68
N LEU A 10 11.52 10.75 6.01
CA LEU A 10 11.64 11.01 4.58
C LEU A 10 12.36 12.35 4.40
N ASP A 11 13.68 12.29 4.36
CA ASP A 11 14.52 13.49 4.42
C ASP A 11 14.67 14.16 3.04
N THR A 12 14.51 13.38 1.96
CA THR A 12 14.65 13.89 0.59
C THR A 12 13.30 14.10 -0.10
N ASP A 13 13.23 15.10 -0.98
CA ASP A 13 12.01 15.35 -1.75
C ASP A 13 11.68 14.21 -2.72
N ASN A 14 12.69 13.48 -3.20
CA ASN A 14 12.47 12.28 -4.01
C ASN A 14 11.70 11.21 -3.21
N GLN A 15 12.13 10.90 -1.98
CA GLN A 15 11.43 9.93 -1.13
C GLN A 15 9.98 10.36 -0.84
N LYS A 16 9.75 11.65 -0.58
CA LYS A 16 8.39 12.18 -0.37
C LYS A 16 7.53 12.04 -1.62
N ASN A 17 8.08 12.41 -2.78
CA ASN A 17 7.37 12.33 -4.05
C ASN A 17 7.06 10.88 -4.45
N ASP A 18 7.99 9.95 -4.24
CA ASP A 18 7.79 8.54 -4.50
C ASP A 18 6.66 7.97 -3.63
N LEU A 19 6.64 8.30 -2.33
CA LEU A 19 5.54 7.91 -1.45
C LEU A 19 4.20 8.50 -1.91
N LEU A 20 4.17 9.81 -2.20
CA LEU A 20 2.96 10.47 -2.67
C LEU A 20 2.45 9.88 -3.98
N ASN A 21 3.34 9.48 -4.89
CA ASN A 21 2.98 8.81 -6.14
C ASN A 21 2.34 7.44 -5.90
N VAL A 22 2.87 6.65 -4.97
CA VAL A 22 2.26 5.37 -4.58
C VAL A 22 0.89 5.60 -3.95
N LEU A 23 0.76 6.59 -3.06
CA LEU A 23 -0.50 6.94 -2.41
C LEU A 23 -1.51 7.57 -3.37
N ALA A 24 -1.08 8.20 -4.47
CA ALA A 24 -1.95 8.76 -5.49
C ALA A 24 -2.58 7.70 -6.41
N ASP A 25 -2.03 6.49 -6.47
CA ASP A 25 -2.56 5.39 -7.28
C ASP A 25 -3.74 4.67 -6.60
N ASP A 26 -4.87 4.57 -7.31
CA ASP A 26 -6.11 3.98 -6.80
C ASP A 26 -5.95 2.50 -6.44
N TYR A 27 -5.19 1.73 -7.23
CA TYR A 27 -4.96 0.32 -6.95
C TYR A 27 -4.08 0.13 -5.72
N SER A 28 -3.00 0.91 -5.61
CA SER A 28 -2.13 0.91 -4.43
C SER A 28 -2.93 1.22 -3.16
N ARG A 29 -3.79 2.24 -3.17
CA ARG A 29 -4.64 2.56 -2.00
C ARG A 29 -5.62 1.45 -1.67
N ASN A 30 -6.25 0.85 -2.69
CA ASN A 30 -7.19 -0.24 -2.47
C ASN A 30 -6.49 -1.47 -1.86
N ILE A 31 -5.34 -1.85 -2.41
CA ILE A 31 -4.50 -2.94 -1.89
C ILE A 31 -4.07 -2.65 -0.45
N LEU A 32 -3.54 -1.45 -0.18
CA LEU A 32 -3.12 -1.04 1.17
C LEU A 32 -4.26 -1.16 2.18
N ASN A 33 -5.46 -0.68 1.84
CA ASN A 33 -6.64 -0.78 2.70
C ASN A 33 -7.06 -2.23 2.98
N GLN A 34 -6.77 -3.19 2.09
CA GLN A 34 -7.07 -4.60 2.35
C GLN A 34 -6.08 -5.26 3.33
N ILE A 35 -4.85 -4.77 3.42
CA ILE A 35 -3.77 -5.44 4.17
C ILE A 35 -3.35 -4.70 5.45
N ILE A 36 -3.80 -3.45 5.64
CA ILE A 36 -3.35 -2.60 6.76
C ILE A 36 -3.70 -3.18 8.13
N GLU A 37 -4.85 -3.84 8.25
CA GLU A 37 -5.30 -4.48 9.50
C GLU A 37 -4.94 -5.97 9.58
N ILE A 38 -5.11 -6.70 8.46
CA ILE A 38 -5.00 -8.16 8.42
C ILE A 38 -4.24 -8.55 7.15
N PRO A 39 -3.17 -9.37 7.24
CA PRO A 39 -2.47 -9.88 6.07
C PRO A 39 -3.41 -10.65 5.14
N GLN A 40 -3.30 -10.41 3.83
CA GLN A 40 -4.04 -11.13 2.80
C GLN A 40 -3.11 -11.51 1.65
N SER A 41 -3.36 -12.66 1.02
CA SER A 41 -2.66 -13.07 -0.19
C SER A 41 -3.13 -12.25 -1.40
N GLY A 42 -2.27 -12.14 -2.43
CA GLY A 42 -2.61 -11.45 -3.68
C GLY A 42 -3.90 -11.97 -4.35
N VAL A 43 -4.14 -13.28 -4.27
CA VAL A 43 -5.39 -13.91 -4.77
C VAL A 43 -6.62 -13.46 -3.96
N GLN A 44 -6.51 -13.40 -2.63
CA GLN A 44 -7.61 -12.93 -1.77
C GLN A 44 -7.94 -11.47 -2.05
N ILE A 45 -6.92 -10.63 -2.25
CA ILE A 45 -7.11 -9.21 -2.59
C ILE A 45 -7.79 -9.09 -3.95
N SER A 46 -7.33 -9.84 -4.96
CA SER A 46 -7.94 -9.85 -6.29
C SER A 46 -9.42 -10.23 -6.25
N ASN A 47 -9.76 -11.31 -5.53
CA ASN A 47 -11.13 -11.79 -5.41
C ASN A 47 -12.06 -10.79 -4.69
N LYS A 48 -11.57 -10.09 -3.66
CA LYS A 48 -12.38 -9.12 -2.89
C LYS A 48 -12.58 -7.80 -3.62
N THR A 49 -11.57 -7.34 -4.34
CA THR A 49 -11.53 -5.99 -4.93
C THR A 49 -11.93 -5.97 -6.40
N GLY A 50 -11.91 -7.13 -7.08
CA GLY A 50 -12.07 -7.23 -8.52
C GLY A 50 -10.84 -6.77 -9.33
N ILE A 51 -9.76 -6.35 -8.66
CA ILE A 51 -8.50 -5.99 -9.32
C ILE A 51 -7.89 -7.28 -9.91
N PRO A 52 -7.45 -7.30 -11.18
CA PRO A 52 -6.80 -8.48 -11.75
C PRO A 52 -5.59 -8.92 -10.92
N ALA A 53 -5.45 -10.22 -10.68
CA ALA A 53 -4.33 -10.75 -9.88
C ALA A 53 -2.96 -10.29 -10.38
N SER A 54 -2.77 -10.21 -11.71
CA SER A 54 -1.54 -9.69 -12.32
C SER A 54 -1.26 -8.22 -11.97
N THR A 55 -2.30 -7.40 -11.77
CA THR A 55 -2.16 -6.02 -11.31
C THR A 55 -1.87 -5.95 -9.82
N VAL A 56 -2.49 -6.81 -9.01
CA VAL A 56 -2.18 -6.91 -7.57
C VAL A 56 -0.70 -7.28 -7.38
N TYR A 57 -0.22 -8.34 -8.02
CA TYR A 57 1.18 -8.77 -7.92
C TYR A 57 2.20 -7.80 -8.51
N ARG A 58 1.80 -6.93 -9.45
CA ARG A 58 2.69 -5.87 -9.98
C ARG A 58 2.88 -4.72 -8.99
N LYS A 59 1.93 -4.54 -8.06
CA LYS A 59 1.90 -3.42 -7.10
C LYS A 59 2.47 -3.80 -5.72
N LEU A 60 2.49 -5.08 -5.39
CA LEU A 60 3.17 -5.65 -4.22
C LEU A 60 4.68 -5.76 -4.49
#